data_AF-A0A1G6YWJ2-F1
#
_entry.id   AF-A0A1G6YWJ2-F1
#
_cell.length_a   1.000
_cell.length_b   1.000
_cell.length_c   1.000
_cell.angle_alpha   90.00
_cell.angle_beta   90.00
_cell.angle_gamma   90.00
#
_symmetry.space_group_name_H-M   'P 1'
#
loop_
_entity.id
_entity.type
_entity.pdbx_description
1 polymer ?
#
loop_
_entity_poly.entity_id
_entity_poly.type
_entity_poly.pdbx_seq_one_letter_code
_entity_poly.pdbx_strand_id
1 'polypeptide(L)'
;MTLFPDPPPPAARPEPEITAAEGALSGPSYRYRGAVIDCQKGGHVCTLRMPDHPFHGRGFGSVGTITPLVDLWLDERRLPKYMLAVPKVR
;
A
#
# COMPACT_ATOMS: atom_id res chain seq x y z
N MET A 1 24.88 -24.74 -27.77
CA MET A 1 23.61 -24.61 -27.02
C MET A 1 23.89 -23.73 -25.83
N THR A 2 23.54 -22.44 -25.89
CA THR A 2 23.74 -21.48 -24.80
C THR A 2 22.70 -21.75 -23.72
N LEU A 3 23.14 -22.31 -22.59
CA LEU A 3 22.37 -22.36 -21.35
C LEU A 3 22.40 -20.96 -20.74
N PHE A 4 21.44 -20.11 -21.08
CA PHE A 4 21.17 -18.93 -20.26
C PHE A 4 20.43 -19.42 -19.00
N PRO A 5 20.94 -19.17 -17.79
CA PRO A 5 20.19 -19.45 -16.58
C PRO A 5 18.90 -18.62 -16.59
N ASP A 6 17.78 -19.26 -16.24
CA ASP A 6 16.50 -18.57 -16.06
C ASP A 6 16.69 -17.46 -15.01
N PRO A 7 16.17 -16.24 -15.24
CA PRO A 7 16.26 -15.19 -14.24
C PRO A 7 15.61 -15.65 -12.93
N PRO A 8 16.18 -15.31 -11.77
CA PRO A 8 15.56 -15.68 -10.50
C PRO A 8 14.13 -15.14 -10.45
N PRO A 9 13.17 -15.88 -9.87
CA PRO A 9 11.81 -15.41 -9.73
C PRO A 9 11.83 -14.05 -9.01
N PRO A 10 10.95 -13.10 -9.41
CA PRO A 10 10.87 -11.81 -8.75
C PRO A 10 10.71 -12.04 -7.24
N ALA A 11 11.51 -11.35 -6.44
CA ALA A 11 11.47 -11.47 -4.98
C ALA A 11 10.02 -11.31 -4.50
N ALA A 12 9.53 -12.26 -3.71
CA ALA A 12 8.18 -12.21 -3.16
C ALA A 12 8.01 -10.88 -2.39
N ARG A 13 6.96 -10.12 -2.73
CA ARG A 13 6.65 -8.90 -1.98
C ARG A 13 6.33 -9.31 -0.53
N PRO A 14 6.78 -8.53 0.46
CA PRO A 14 6.46 -8.84 1.85
C PRO A 14 4.94 -8.87 2.04
N GLU A 15 4.46 -9.68 2.96
CA GLU A 15 3.04 -9.67 3.32
C GLU A 15 2.77 -8.56 4.36
N PRO A 16 1.62 -7.87 4.31
CA PRO A 16 1.23 -6.93 5.34
C PRO A 16 1.06 -7.63 6.69
N GLU A 17 1.77 -7.16 7.71
CA GLU A 17 1.68 -7.69 9.07
C GLU A 17 0.51 -7.06 9.81
N ILE A 18 -0.34 -7.85 10.45
CA ILE A 18 -1.41 -7.33 11.32
C ILE A 18 -0.79 -6.83 12.62
N THR A 19 -0.96 -5.55 12.93
CA THR A 19 -0.47 -4.94 14.18
C THR A 19 -1.55 -4.79 15.24
N ALA A 20 -2.82 -4.76 14.83
CA ALA A 20 -3.96 -4.77 15.76
C ALA A 20 -5.18 -5.43 15.10
N ALA A 21 -5.92 -6.24 15.86
CA ALA A 21 -7.22 -6.75 15.43
C ALA A 21 -8.28 -5.64 15.34
N GLU A 22 -8.20 -4.66 16.25
CA GLU A 22 -9.03 -3.47 16.28
C GLU A 22 -8.14 -2.23 16.47
N GLY A 23 -7.96 -1.48 15.40
CA GLY A 23 -7.17 -0.26 15.35
C GLY A 23 -8.00 1.02 15.35
N ALA A 24 -7.39 2.10 14.87
CA ALA A 24 -7.97 3.45 14.96
C ALA A 24 -9.34 3.62 14.27
N LEU A 25 -9.68 2.72 13.33
CA LEU A 25 -10.96 2.73 12.61
C LEU A 25 -11.89 1.58 13.02
N SER A 26 -11.68 0.97 14.19
CA SER A 26 -12.49 -0.16 14.70
C SER A 26 -12.45 -1.42 13.82
N GLY A 27 -11.45 -1.54 12.94
CA GLY A 27 -11.12 -2.74 12.19
C GLY A 27 -9.62 -3.00 12.24
N PRO A 28 -9.11 -4.00 11.51
CA PRO A 28 -7.72 -4.41 11.64
C PRO A 28 -6.75 -3.32 11.16
N SER A 29 -5.63 -3.19 11.87
CA SER A 29 -4.50 -2.36 11.45
C SER A 29 -3.36 -3.23 10.98
N TYR A 30 -2.67 -2.76 9.93
CA TYR A 30 -1.56 -3.46 9.32
C TYR A 30 -0.33 -2.55 9.27
N ARG A 31 0.85 -3.16 9.25
CA ARG A 31 2.12 -2.51 8.94
C ARG A 31 2.70 -3.10 7.68
N TYR A 32 3.14 -2.23 6.79
CA TYR A 32 3.71 -2.63 5.50
C TYR A 32 4.83 -1.67 5.10
N ARG A 33 6.07 -2.16 5.04
CA ARG A 33 7.28 -1.38 4.65
C ARG A 33 7.37 0.00 5.33
N GLY A 34 6.99 0.09 6.60
CA GLY A 34 7.00 1.34 7.37
C GLY A 34 5.73 2.20 7.26
N ALA A 35 4.83 1.89 6.35
CA ALA A 35 3.48 2.44 6.34
C ALA A 35 2.58 1.74 7.36
N VAL A 36 1.66 2.49 7.95
CA VAL A 36 0.55 1.96 8.75
C VAL A 36 -0.72 2.03 7.92
N ILE A 37 -1.51 0.97 7.95
CA ILE A 37 -2.76 0.84 7.20
C ILE A 37 -3.86 0.52 8.20
N ASP A 38 -4.70 1.51 8.51
CA ASP A 38 -5.82 1.32 9.43
C ASP A 38 -7.09 1.02 8.65
N CYS A 39 -7.75 -0.11 8.88
CA CYS A 39 -8.98 -0.45 8.21
C CYS A 39 -10.21 -0.28 9.10
N GLN A 40 -11.34 0.07 8.49
CA GLN A 40 -12.64 -0.03 9.12
C GLN A 40 -13.04 -1.48 9.32
N LYS A 41 -14.05 -1.71 10.17
CA LYS A 41 -14.68 -3.01 10.33
C LYS A 41 -15.08 -3.60 8.98
N GLY A 42 -14.67 -4.83 8.70
CA GLY A 42 -14.87 -5.52 7.41
C GLY A 42 -13.73 -5.35 6.40
N GLY A 43 -12.75 -4.47 6.62
CA GLY A 43 -11.52 -4.44 5.81
C GLY A 43 -11.68 -3.89 4.38
N HIS A 44 -12.84 -3.30 4.05
CA HIS A 44 -13.16 -2.78 2.72
C HIS A 44 -12.81 -1.30 2.53
N VAL A 45 -12.57 -0.59 3.64
CA VAL A 45 -12.13 0.82 3.63
C VAL A 45 -10.94 0.93 4.56
N CYS A 46 -9.78 1.27 4.00
CA CYS A 46 -8.51 1.35 4.73
C CYS A 46 -7.83 2.68 4.47
N THR A 47 -7.22 3.27 5.49
CA THR A 47 -6.54 4.55 5.42
C THR A 47 -5.03 4.34 5.45
N LEU A 48 -4.31 4.96 4.51
CA LEU A 48 -2.86 4.94 4.48
C LEU A 48 -2.28 6.01 5.42
N ARG A 49 -1.45 5.61 6.38
CA ARG A 49 -0.66 6.48 7.23
C ARG A 49 0.83 6.29 6.98
N MET A 50 1.39 7.21 6.20
CA MET A 50 2.83 7.26 5.90
C MET A 50 3.25 8.72 5.68
N PRO A 51 4.01 9.35 6.59
CA PRO A 51 4.22 10.82 6.58
C PRO A 51 4.77 11.37 5.25
N ASP A 52 5.70 10.66 4.62
CA ASP A 52 6.31 11.10 3.36
C ASP A 52 5.50 10.76 2.11
N HIS A 53 4.32 10.15 2.26
CA HIS A 53 3.51 9.71 1.13
C HIS A 53 2.46 10.77 0.75
N PRO A 54 2.29 11.13 -0.54
CA PRO A 54 1.30 12.12 -0.99
C PRO A 54 -0.15 11.79 -0.63
N PHE A 55 -0.45 10.51 -0.39
CA PHE A 55 -1.75 10.02 0.08
C PHE A 55 -1.81 9.70 1.58
N HIS A 56 -0.89 10.25 2.38
CA HIS A 56 -0.99 10.23 3.83
C HIS A 56 -2.38 10.68 4.29
N GLY A 57 -3.01 9.91 5.18
CA GLY A 57 -4.32 10.19 5.76
C GLY A 57 -5.49 9.95 4.82
N ARG A 58 -5.28 9.49 3.57
CA ARG A 58 -6.38 9.20 2.65
C ARG A 58 -6.91 7.78 2.83
N GLY A 59 -8.23 7.65 2.73
CA GLY A 59 -8.94 6.38 2.63
C GLY A 59 -8.87 5.79 1.22
N PHE A 60 -8.76 4.48 1.17
CA PHE A 60 -8.73 3.60 0.00
C PHE A 60 -9.67 2.42 0.27
N GLY A 61 -9.78 1.52 -0.70
CA GLY A 61 -10.52 0.26 -0.56
C GLY A 61 -9.87 -0.67 0.48
N SER A 62 -9.14 -1.67 0.02
CA SER A 62 -8.53 -2.68 0.89
C SER A 62 -7.03 -2.49 1.08
N VAL A 63 -6.46 -3.24 2.02
CA VAL A 63 -4.99 -3.34 2.22
C VAL A 63 -4.27 -3.64 0.89
N GLY A 64 -4.81 -4.55 0.08
CA GLY A 64 -4.23 -4.93 -1.22
C GLY A 64 -4.26 -3.81 -2.27
N THR A 65 -5.07 -2.76 -2.07
CA THR A 65 -5.02 -1.55 -2.90
C THR A 65 -3.93 -0.58 -2.43
N ILE A 66 -3.59 -0.61 -1.14
CA ILE A 66 -2.64 0.32 -0.54
C ILE A 66 -1.20 -0.19 -0.68
N THR A 67 -0.94 -1.49 -0.56
CA THR A 67 0.42 -2.04 -0.67
C THR A 67 1.15 -1.67 -1.98
N PRO A 68 0.51 -1.66 -3.17
CA PRO A 68 1.18 -1.24 -4.39
C PRO A 68 1.49 0.26 -4.43
N LEU A 69 0.73 1.09 -3.70
CA LEU A 69 1.00 2.53 -3.57
C LEU A 69 2.26 2.76 -2.73
N VAL A 70 2.36 2.03 -1.62
CA VAL A 70 3.54 2.07 -0.74
C VAL A 70 4.78 1.59 -1.48
N ASP A 71 4.68 0.47 -2.22
CA ASP A 71 5.79 -0.04 -3.04
C ASP A 71 6.24 0.99 -4.09
N LEU A 72 5.31 1.48 -4.91
CA LEU A 72 5.63 2.41 -5.99
C LEU A 72 6.26 3.71 -5.45
N TRP A 73 5.82 4.16 -4.28
CA TRP A 73 6.39 5.34 -3.66
C TRP A 73 7.78 5.10 -3.07
N LEU A 74 7.99 3.99 -2.37
CA LEU A 74 9.29 3.67 -1.78
C LEU A 74 10.34 3.34 -2.85
N ASP A 75 9.94 2.63 -3.90
CA ASP A 75 10.85 2.13 -4.92
C ASP A 75 11.13 3.16 -6.01
N GLU A 76 10.11 3.93 -6.44
CA GLU A 76 10.24 4.89 -7.55
C GLU A 76 9.94 6.34 -7.19
N ARG A 77 9.45 6.64 -5.97
CA ARG A 77 8.93 7.98 -5.59
C ARG A 77 7.85 8.48 -6.54
N ARG A 78 6.98 7.55 -6.99
CA ARG A 78 5.90 7.82 -7.95
C ARG A 78 4.54 7.42 -7.41
N LEU A 79 3.51 7.97 -8.05
CA LEU A 79 2.11 7.61 -7.84
C LEU A 79 1.56 6.98 -9.12
N PRO A 80 0.51 6.15 -9.04
CA PRO A 80 -0.13 5.61 -10.23
C PRO A 80 -0.67 6.73 -11.13
N LYS A 81 -0.42 6.62 -12.44
CA LYS A 81 -0.75 7.68 -13.41
C LYS A 81 -2.23 8.09 -13.38
N TYR A 82 -3.14 7.14 -13.17
CA TYR A 82 -4.58 7.42 -13.09
C TYR A 82 -4.96 8.23 -11.85
N MET A 83 -4.19 8.15 -10.76
CA MET A 83 -4.43 8.95 -9.55
C MET A 83 -3.87 10.38 -9.65
N LEU A 84 -2.89 10.61 -10.53
CA LEU A 84 -2.40 11.95 -10.87
C LEU A 84 -3.41 12.75 -11.72
N ALA A 85 -4.35 12.06 -12.36
CA ALA A 85 -5.31 12.64 -13.29
C ALA A 85 -6.58 13.19 -12.64
N VAL A 86 -6.75 13.06 -11.31
CA VAL A 86 -7.92 13.61 -10.62
C VAL A 86 -7.76 15.13 -10.51
N PRO A 87 -8.58 15.94 -11.21
CA PRO A 87 -8.54 17.38 -11.05
C PRO A 87 -8.94 17.69 -9.60
N LYS A 88 -8.21 18.60 -8.94
CA LYS A 88 -8.71 19.21 -7.71
C LYS A 88 -10.01 19.94 -8.07
N VAL A 89 -11.15 19.42 -7.62
CA VAL A 89 -12.35 20.27 -7.52
C VAL A 89 -11.98 21.36 -6.53
N ARG A 90 -11.99 22.59 -7.04
CA ARG A 90 -11.51 23.81 -6.41
C ARG A 90 -12.40 24.22 -5.24
#